data_AF-A0A840NJ87-F1
#
_entry.id   AF-A0A840NJ87-F1
#
_cell.length_a   1.000
_cell.length_b   1.000
_cell.length_c   1.000
_cell.angle_alpha   90.00
_cell.angle_beta   90.00
_cell.angle_gamma   90.00
#
_symmetry.space_group_name_H-M   'P 1'
#
loop_
_entity.id
_entity.type
_entity.pdbx_description
1 polymer ?
#
loop_
_entity_poly.entity_id
_entity_poly.type
_entity_poly.pdbx_seq_one_letter_code
_entity_poly.pdbx_strand_id
1 'polypeptide(L)'
;MAMEQALKRVGPASAAVTRLEVLARFVDELDQDLGRVAFLEDDIVDARRFADIEDQAQQAQVALSRLRDALAEHGGAVVAKGYK
;
A
#
# COMPACT_ATOMS: atom_id res chain seq x y z
N MET A 1 4.91 -31.92 -0.38
CA MET A 1 3.96 -32.18 -1.49
C MET A 1 2.56 -31.55 -1.31
N ALA A 2 2.07 -31.28 -0.09
CA ALA A 2 0.76 -30.62 0.10
C ALA A 2 0.75 -29.11 -0.26
N MET A 3 1.88 -28.41 -0.11
CA MET A 3 2.00 -26.97 -0.37
C MET A 3 1.93 -26.63 -1.87
N GLU A 4 2.40 -27.56 -2.72
CA GLU A 4 2.43 -27.40 -4.19
C GLU A 4 1.03 -27.49 -4.83
N GLN A 5 0.08 -28.17 -4.18
CA GLN A 5 -1.30 -28.27 -4.66
C GLN A 5 -2.17 -27.06 -4.24
N ALA A 6 -1.79 -26.34 -3.18
CA ALA A 6 -2.48 -25.11 -2.77
C ALA A 6 -2.25 -23.96 -3.76
N LEU A 7 -1.04 -23.88 -4.34
CA LEU A 7 -0.69 -22.92 -5.39
C LEU A 7 -1.50 -23.09 -6.68
N LYS A 8 -2.06 -24.27 -6.94
CA LYS A 8 -2.85 -24.57 -8.16
C LYS A 8 -4.31 -24.13 -8.09
N ARG A 9 -4.83 -23.68 -6.94
CA ARG A 9 -6.27 -23.42 -6.74
C ARG A 9 -6.64 -21.94 -6.58
N VAL A 10 -5.69 -21.03 -6.63
CA VAL A 10 -5.97 -19.61 -6.52
C VAL A 10 -6.09 -19.04 -7.94
N GLY A 11 -7.25 -19.27 -8.56
CA GLY A 11 -7.59 -18.54 -9.79
C GLY A 11 -7.68 -17.04 -9.52
N PRO A 12 -7.54 -16.17 -10.54
CA PRO A 12 -7.59 -14.71 -10.38
C PRO A 12 -8.89 -14.19 -9.75
N ALA A 13 -9.95 -15.01 -9.70
CA ALA A 13 -11.22 -14.71 -9.05
C ALA A 13 -11.34 -15.23 -7.60
N SER A 14 -10.24 -15.68 -6.97
CA SER A 14 -10.31 -16.14 -5.58
C SER A 14 -10.58 -14.96 -4.63
N ALA A 15 -11.39 -15.19 -3.60
CA ALA A 15 -11.67 -14.18 -2.58
C ALA A 15 -10.41 -13.64 -1.87
N ALA A 16 -9.31 -14.40 -1.85
CA ALA A 16 -8.04 -13.96 -1.31
C ALA A 16 -7.36 -12.92 -2.22
N VAL A 17 -7.30 -13.17 -3.53
CA VAL A 17 -6.75 -12.23 -4.52
C VAL A 17 -7.54 -10.93 -4.53
N THR A 18 -8.88 -11.00 -4.55
CA THR A 18 -9.72 -9.80 -4.50
C THR A 18 -9.50 -8.97 -3.23
N ARG A 19 -9.26 -9.59 -2.07
CA ARG A 19 -8.93 -8.86 -0.84
C ARG A 19 -7.57 -8.17 -0.94
N LEU A 20 -6.58 -8.82 -1.55
CA LEU A 20 -5.26 -8.22 -1.76
C LEU A 20 -5.32 -7.04 -2.75
N GLU A 21 -6.14 -7.13 -3.80
CA GLU A 21 -6.38 -6.02 -4.73
C GLU A 21 -7.07 -4.82 -4.06
N VAL A 22 -8.04 -5.07 -3.17
CA VAL A 22 -8.68 -4.00 -2.39
C VAL A 22 -7.68 -3.35 -1.43
N LEU A 23 -6.84 -4.14 -0.77
CA LEU A 23 -5.78 -3.61 0.10
C LEU A 23 -4.76 -2.78 -0.69
N ALA A 24 -4.34 -3.25 -1.87
CA ALA A 24 -3.47 -2.52 -2.78
C ALA A 24 -4.01 -1.12 -3.07
N ARG A 25 -5.29 -1.05 -3.45
CA ARG A 25 -5.96 0.21 -3.75
C ARG A 25 -5.97 1.17 -2.56
N PHE A 26 -6.29 0.68 -1.35
CA PHE A 26 -6.28 1.53 -0.16
C PHE A 26 -4.87 2.02 0.21
N VAL A 27 -3.85 1.19 -0.03
CA VAL A 27 -2.44 1.58 0.16
C VAL A 27 -2.07 2.70 -0.81
N ASP A 28 -2.44 2.58 -2.08
CA ASP A 28 -2.16 3.61 -3.09
C ASP A 28 -2.94 4.92 -2.84
N GLU A 29 -4.21 4.84 -2.45
CA GLU A 29 -5.02 6.01 -2.07
C GLU A 29 -4.40 6.73 -0.85
N LEU A 30 -3.97 5.99 0.17
CA LEU A 30 -3.33 6.55 1.35
C LEU A 30 -1.96 7.17 1.02
N ASP A 31 -1.15 6.53 0.17
CA ASP A 31 0.16 7.08 -0.25
C ASP A 31 0.00 8.43 -0.97
N GLN A 32 -1.02 8.56 -1.82
CA GLN A 32 -1.36 9.82 -2.49
C GLN A 32 -1.80 10.90 -1.52
N ASP A 33 -2.64 10.56 -0.54
CA ASP A 33 -3.11 11.52 0.46
C ASP A 33 -1.98 11.97 1.40
N LEU A 34 -1.08 11.06 1.79
CA LEU A 34 0.13 11.40 2.56
C LEU A 34 1.06 12.33 1.76
N GLY A 35 1.18 12.14 0.45
CA GLY A 35 1.94 13.04 -0.42
C GLY A 35 1.34 14.44 -0.53
N ARG A 36 0.09 14.65 -0.08
CA ARG A 36 -0.56 15.96 -0.06
C ARG A 36 -0.37 16.71 1.25
N VAL A 37 0.18 16.07 2.29
CA VAL A 37 0.38 16.67 3.62
C VAL A 37 1.25 17.93 3.55
N ALA A 38 2.25 17.96 2.68
CA ALA A 38 3.11 19.13 2.45
C ALA A 38 2.34 20.38 1.98
N PHE A 39 1.17 20.22 1.35
CA PHE A 39 0.34 21.35 0.90
C PHE A 39 -0.62 21.86 1.98
N LEU A 40 -0.65 21.23 3.16
CA LEU A 40 -1.46 21.66 4.30
C LEU A 40 -0.75 22.73 5.16
N GLU A 41 0.49 23.11 4.81
CA GLU A 41 1.27 24.16 5.50
C GLU A 41 0.53 25.50 5.48
N ASP A 42 -0.06 25.83 4.33
CA ASP A 42 -0.79 27.08 4.09
C ASP A 42 -2.09 27.19 4.89
N ASP A 43 -2.59 26.08 5.43
CA ASP A 43 -3.93 26.03 6.00
C ASP A 43 -3.97 26.27 7.53
N ILE A 44 -3.23 25.56 8.42
CA ILE A 44 -3.62 25.56 9.86
C ILE A 44 -2.51 25.42 10.95
N VAL A 45 -1.22 25.17 10.71
CA VAL A 45 -0.35 24.56 11.78
C VAL A 45 0.88 25.39 12.20
N ASP A 46 1.18 25.41 13.51
CA ASP A 46 2.49 25.84 14.06
C ASP A 46 3.63 25.12 13.32
N ALA A 47 4.56 25.88 12.72
CA ALA A 47 5.61 25.37 11.84
C ALA A 47 6.41 24.20 12.44
N ARG A 48 6.60 24.15 13.77
CA ARG A 48 7.28 23.00 14.42
C ARG A 48 6.45 21.73 14.39
N ARG A 49 5.15 21.86 14.65
CA ARG A 49 4.22 20.72 14.61
C ARG A 49 3.97 20.26 13.18
N PHE A 50 4.05 21.17 12.22
CA PHE A 50 3.93 20.83 10.81
C PHE A 50 5.09 19.95 10.35
N ALA A 51 6.34 20.31 10.69
CA ALA A 51 7.51 19.49 10.38
C ALA A 51 7.41 18.06 10.98
N ASP A 52 6.92 17.94 12.23
CA ASP A 52 6.69 16.63 12.85
C ASP A 52 5.63 15.79 12.09
N ILE A 53 4.60 16.45 11.54
CA ILE A 53 3.54 15.81 10.75
C ILE A 53 4.08 15.38 9.38
N GLU A 54 4.89 16.20 8.72
CA GLU A 54 5.55 15.85 7.45
C GLU A 54 6.49 14.65 7.63
N ASP A 55 7.30 14.66 8.68
CA ASP A 55 8.20 13.53 9.01
C ASP A 55 7.41 12.24 9.23
N GLN A 56 6.29 12.30 9.95
CA GLN A 56 5.42 11.14 10.16
C GLN A 56 4.74 10.67 8.86
N ALA A 57 4.30 11.61 8.03
CA ALA A 57 3.70 11.29 6.73
C ALA A 57 4.73 10.58 5.83
N GLN A 58 5.97 11.05 5.79
CA GLN A 58 7.03 10.44 5.02
C GLN A 58 7.41 9.05 5.54
N GLN A 59 7.46 8.85 6.86
CA GLN A 59 7.65 7.53 7.46
C GLN A 59 6.52 6.56 7.09
N ALA A 60 5.28 7.03 7.07
CA ALA A 60 4.13 6.24 6.66
C ALA A 60 4.21 5.84 5.18
N GLN A 61 4.62 6.75 4.28
CA GLN A 61 4.85 6.42 2.86
C GLN A 61 5.91 5.33 2.68
N VAL A 62 7.03 5.40 3.42
CA VAL A 62 8.06 4.35 3.39
C VAL A 62 7.50 3.00 3.85
N ALA A 63 6.66 2.98 4.88
CA ALA A 63 6.01 1.76 5.36
C ALA A 63 5.01 1.19 4.34
N LEU A 64 4.22 2.05 3.69
CA LEU A 64 3.27 1.66 2.64
C LEU A 64 3.97 1.11 1.40
N SER A 65 5.09 1.71 0.98
CA SER A 65 5.90 1.20 -0.12
C SER A 65 6.39 -0.23 0.16
N ARG A 66 6.90 -0.50 1.37
CA ARG A 66 7.32 -1.85 1.79
C ARG A 66 6.15 -2.84 1.82
N LEU A 67 4.97 -2.41 2.27
CA LEU A 67 3.77 -3.24 2.24
C LEU A 67 3.37 -3.59 0.80
N ARG A 68 3.42 -2.61 -0.11
CA ARG A 68 3.15 -2.81 -1.54
C ARG A 68 4.12 -3.82 -2.16
N ASP A 69 5.40 -3.68 -1.88
CA ASP A 69 6.43 -4.61 -2.35
C ASP A 69 6.18 -6.04 -1.83
N ALA A 70 5.86 -6.18 -0.55
CA ALA A 70 5.52 -7.46 0.06
C ALA A 70 4.25 -8.08 -0.55
N LEU A 71 3.22 -7.27 -0.85
CA LEU A 71 2.01 -7.72 -1.53
C LEU A 71 2.29 -8.17 -2.97
N ALA A 72 3.18 -7.48 -3.68
CA ALA A 72 3.60 -7.86 -5.03
C ALA A 72 4.44 -9.14 -5.03
N GLU A 73 5.37 -9.30 -4.09
CA GLU A 73 6.24 -10.47 -3.95
C GLU A 73 5.46 -11.71 -3.52
N HIS A 74 4.60 -11.59 -2.51
CA HIS A 74 3.92 -12.73 -1.89
C HIS A 74 2.50 -12.98 -2.43
N GLY A 75 1.86 -12.01 -3.09
CA GLY A 75 0.53 -12.16 -3.69
C GLY A 75 0.52 -12.93 -5.01
N GLY A 76 1.70 -13.24 -5.57
CA GLY A 76 1.86 -13.97 -6.81
C GLY A 76 1.58 -13.15 -8.07
N ALA A 77 1.82 -13.75 -9.25
CA ALA A 77 1.82 -13.06 -10.55
C ALA A 77 0.48 -12.40 -10.95
N VAL A 78 -0.63 -12.78 -10.31
CA VAL A 78 -1.95 -12.17 -10.53
C VAL A 78 -2.03 -10.82 -9.82
N VAL A 79 -1.67 -10.77 -8.54
CA VAL A 79 -1.68 -9.55 -7.73
C VAL A 79 -0.61 -8.57 -8.23
N ALA A 80 0.58 -9.07 -8.61
CA ALA A 80 1.65 -8.26 -9.18
C ALA A 80 1.27 -7.54 -10.50
N LYS A 81 0.30 -8.05 -11.27
CA LYS A 81 -0.18 -7.38 -12.51
C LYS A 81 -1.03 -6.15 -12.23
N GLY A 82 -1.67 -6.06 -11.06
CA GLY A 82 -2.47 -4.89 -10.66
C GLY A 82 -1.64 -3.67 -10.28
N TYR A 83 -0.34 -3.86 -10.01
CA TYR A 83 0.61 -2.81 -9.65
C TYR A 83 1.42 -2.26 -10.83
N LYS A 84 1.04 -2.58 -12.08
CA LYS A 84 1.68 -2.05 -13.30
C LYS A 84 0.98 -0.82 -13.83
#